data_AF-A0A7X8FVZ9-F1
#
_entry.id   AF-A0A7X8FVZ9-F1
#
_cell.length_a   1.000
_cell.length_b   1.000
_cell.length_c   1.000
_cell.angle_alpha   90.00
_cell.angle_beta   90.00
_cell.angle_gamma   90.00
#
_symmetry.space_group_name_H-M   'P 1'
#
loop_
_entity.id
_entity.type
_entity.pdbx_description
1 polymer ?
#
loop_
_entity_poly.entity_id
_entity_poly.type
_entity_poly.pdbx_seq_one_letter_code
_entity_poly.pdbx_strand_id
1 'polypeptide(L)'
;MKKILATATLVLFAVAMVFAQGAPKKILSASDVDAFVANYEALEADLDALEGKYDYLFDPIDEQMEDETADIAGVFGQMRGIDVPAEIRDVFKKHGMGSDGFEKMIVITASYQTLEMDAQMVQFEQQFKDNPDMQPYLDMAKTQNEELKKVLHKGDIAVVKTRLEDLRGLFME
;
A
#
# COMPACT_ATOMS: atom_id res chain seq x y z
N MET A 1 -36.21 -31.83 20.86
CA MET A 1 -35.80 -31.00 19.69
C MET A 1 -35.58 -29.53 20.08
N LYS A 2 -34.65 -29.22 21.01
CA LYS A 2 -34.32 -27.83 21.41
C LYS A 2 -32.82 -27.55 21.56
N LYS A 3 -31.95 -28.57 21.44
CA LYS A 3 -30.49 -28.42 21.58
C LYS A 3 -29.74 -28.29 20.24
N ILE A 4 -30.39 -28.63 19.12
CA ILE A 4 -29.75 -28.59 17.79
C ILE A 4 -29.80 -27.18 17.18
N LEU A 5 -30.78 -26.35 17.55
CA LEU A 5 -30.87 -24.97 17.05
C LEU A 5 -29.75 -24.07 17.59
N ALA A 6 -29.31 -24.26 18.84
CA ALA A 6 -28.29 -23.40 19.45
C ALA A 6 -26.88 -23.62 18.87
N THR A 7 -26.56 -24.85 18.46
CA THR A 7 -25.25 -25.18 17.89
C THR A 7 -25.10 -24.70 16.45
N ALA A 8 -26.19 -24.66 15.67
CA ALA A 8 -26.18 -24.12 14.32
C ALA A 8 -25.95 -22.59 14.28
N THR A 9 -26.49 -21.84 15.25
CA THR A 9 -26.30 -20.38 15.34
C THR A 9 -24.88 -20.00 15.77
N LEU A 10 -24.22 -20.81 16.61
CA LEU A 10 -22.86 -20.54 17.09
C LEU A 10 -21.81 -20.79 16.00
N VAL A 11 -22.03 -21.79 15.13
CA VAL A 11 -21.16 -22.07 13.98
C VAL A 11 -21.30 -20.97 12.91
N LEU A 12 -22.50 -20.41 12.70
CA LEU A 12 -22.71 -19.27 11.82
C LEU A 12 -21.99 -17.99 12.28
N PHE A 13 -21.89 -17.76 13.60
CA PHE A 13 -21.10 -16.66 14.16
C PHE A 13 -19.59 -16.90 14.06
N ALA A 14 -19.13 -18.14 14.21
CA ALA A 14 -17.71 -18.49 14.07
C ALA A 14 -17.22 -18.34 12.62
N VAL A 15 -18.04 -18.71 11.62
CA VAL A 15 -17.70 -18.53 10.20
C VAL A 15 -17.66 -17.06 9.83
N ALA A 16 -18.54 -16.22 10.38
CA ALA A 16 -18.52 -14.77 10.17
C ALA A 16 -17.29 -14.08 10.78
N MET A 17 -16.71 -14.62 11.86
CA MET A 17 -15.51 -14.06 12.48
C MET A 17 -14.20 -14.40 11.72
N VAL A 18 -14.18 -15.46 10.91
CA VAL A 18 -13.01 -15.81 10.08
C VAL A 18 -12.89 -14.91 8.83
N PHE A 19 -14.01 -14.37 8.33
CA PHE A 19 -14.04 -13.39 7.22
C PHE A 19 -13.86 -11.93 7.69
N ALA A 20 -13.56 -11.71 8.97
CA ALA A 20 -13.28 -10.40 9.54
C ALA A 20 -11.76 -10.12 9.67
N GLN A 21 -10.94 -10.63 8.74
CA GLN A 21 -9.76 -9.86 8.33
C GLN A 21 -10.30 -8.52 7.80
N GLY A 22 -10.45 -7.57 8.72
CA GLY A 22 -11.24 -6.37 8.51
C GLY A 22 -10.82 -5.66 7.23
N ALA A 23 -11.80 -5.15 6.49
CA ALA A 23 -11.52 -4.30 5.34
C ALA A 23 -10.44 -3.27 5.71
N PRO A 24 -9.49 -2.96 4.79
CA PRO A 24 -8.37 -2.09 5.09
C PRO A 24 -8.87 -0.79 5.69
N LYS A 25 -8.31 -0.37 6.83
CA LYS A 25 -8.74 0.85 7.50
C LYS A 25 -8.31 2.07 6.67
N LYS A 26 -9.22 3.03 6.53
CA LYS A 26 -8.90 4.36 6.00
C LYS A 26 -7.94 5.08 6.94
N ILE A 27 -6.80 5.54 6.43
CA ILE A 27 -5.82 6.29 7.25
C ILE A 27 -5.47 7.68 6.68
N LEU A 28 -5.76 7.94 5.41
CA LEU A 28 -5.41 9.21 4.76
C LEU A 28 -6.57 10.21 4.81
N SER A 29 -6.20 11.45 5.06
CA SER A 29 -6.94 12.67 4.78
C SER A 29 -6.25 13.45 3.65
N ALA A 30 -6.96 14.43 3.06
CA ALA A 30 -6.36 15.28 2.02
C ALA A 30 -5.12 16.03 2.53
N SER A 31 -5.16 16.53 3.77
CA SER A 31 -4.03 17.24 4.38
C SER A 31 -2.79 16.37 4.58
N ASP A 32 -2.95 15.05 4.72
CA ASP A 32 -1.78 14.15 4.82
C ASP A 32 -1.03 14.09 3.48
N VAL A 33 -1.77 13.97 2.36
CA VAL A 33 -1.16 13.96 1.02
C VAL A 33 -0.61 15.34 0.67
N ASP A 34 -1.28 16.41 1.09
CA ASP A 34 -0.78 17.77 0.91
C ASP A 34 0.52 18.01 1.67
N ALA A 35 0.61 17.55 2.93
CA ALA A 35 1.82 17.63 3.73
C ALA A 35 2.96 16.80 3.14
N PHE A 36 2.66 15.58 2.68
CA PHE A 36 3.64 14.72 2.02
C PHE A 36 4.23 15.40 0.78
N VAL A 37 3.39 15.88 -0.15
CA VAL A 37 3.86 16.52 -1.38
C VAL A 37 4.64 17.80 -1.08
N ALA A 38 4.15 18.64 -0.15
CA ALA A 38 4.79 19.92 0.15
C ALA A 38 6.16 19.79 0.84
N ASN A 39 6.42 18.66 1.50
CA ASN A 39 7.63 18.46 2.29
C ASN A 39 8.47 17.26 1.81
N TYR A 40 8.17 16.68 0.64
CA TYR A 40 8.79 15.43 0.18
C TYR A 40 10.32 15.48 0.20
N GLU A 41 10.93 16.47 -0.47
CA GLU A 41 12.39 16.62 -0.52
C GLU A 41 13.03 16.80 0.87
N ALA A 42 12.38 17.58 1.74
CA ALA A 42 12.89 17.83 3.09
C ALA A 42 12.72 16.62 4.01
N LEU A 43 11.66 15.84 3.80
CA LEU A 43 11.39 14.57 4.47
C LEU A 43 12.43 13.53 4.05
N GLU A 44 12.67 13.38 2.76
CA GLU A 44 13.69 12.49 2.19
C GLU A 44 15.08 12.82 2.76
N ALA A 45 15.51 14.09 2.70
CA ALA A 45 16.81 14.49 3.24
C ALA A 45 16.97 14.23 4.76
N ASP A 46 15.89 14.36 5.54
CA ASP A 46 15.93 14.02 6.98
C ASP A 46 15.95 12.50 7.21
N LEU A 47 15.32 11.71 6.35
CA LEU A 47 15.36 10.24 6.40
C LEU A 47 16.73 9.70 5.96
N ASP A 48 17.34 10.29 4.93
CA ASP A 48 18.69 9.96 4.45
C ASP A 48 19.75 10.18 5.55
N ALA A 49 19.56 11.18 6.40
CA ALA A 49 20.44 11.38 7.56
C ALA A 49 20.38 10.22 8.58
N LEU A 50 19.41 9.32 8.46
CA LEU A 50 19.24 8.11 9.26
C LEU A 50 19.61 6.82 8.50
N GLU A 51 20.06 6.91 7.25
CA GLU A 51 20.49 5.78 6.42
C GLU A 51 21.53 4.90 7.14
N GLY A 52 21.45 3.58 6.99
CA GLY A 52 22.35 2.63 7.63
C GLY A 52 22.01 2.31 9.08
N LYS A 53 21.25 3.17 9.77
CA LYS A 53 20.96 3.01 11.21
C LYS A 53 19.82 2.03 11.47
N TYR A 54 18.87 1.95 10.55
CA TYR A 54 17.62 1.21 10.72
C TYR A 54 17.32 0.22 9.59
N ASP A 55 18.29 -0.03 8.69
CA ASP A 55 18.18 -0.92 7.54
C ASP A 55 17.68 -2.32 7.94
N TYR A 56 18.10 -2.83 9.09
CA TYR A 56 17.64 -4.10 9.65
C TYR A 56 16.11 -4.23 9.81
N LEU A 57 15.37 -3.12 9.85
CA LEU A 57 13.90 -3.13 9.87
C LEU A 57 13.30 -3.43 8.49
N PHE A 58 14.05 -3.17 7.43
CA PHE A 58 13.64 -3.23 6.03
C PHE A 58 14.34 -4.38 5.27
N ASP A 59 15.54 -4.82 5.68
CA ASP A 59 16.25 -5.95 5.06
C ASP A 59 15.35 -7.18 4.81
N PRO A 60 14.51 -7.65 5.77
CA PRO A 60 13.67 -8.83 5.54
C PRO A 60 12.55 -8.60 4.51
N ILE A 61 12.18 -7.34 4.29
CA ILE A 61 11.19 -6.93 3.30
C ILE A 61 11.85 -6.83 1.93
N ASP A 62 13.04 -6.26 1.87
CA ASP A 62 13.82 -6.17 0.63
C ASP A 62 14.17 -7.57 0.11
N GLU A 63 14.61 -8.48 0.98
CA GLU A 63 14.83 -9.90 0.63
C GLU A 63 13.57 -10.58 0.09
N GLN A 64 12.38 -10.25 0.62
CA GLN A 64 11.11 -10.77 0.10
C GLN A 64 10.76 -10.16 -1.25
N MET A 65 11.03 -8.87 -1.47
CA MET A 65 10.73 -8.17 -2.71
C MET A 65 11.63 -8.59 -3.88
N GLU A 66 12.81 -9.16 -3.60
CA GLU A 66 13.68 -9.78 -4.60
C GLU A 66 13.14 -11.12 -5.15
N ASP A 67 12.19 -11.76 -4.46
CA ASP A 67 11.53 -12.98 -4.93
C ASP A 67 10.45 -12.64 -5.97
N GLU A 68 10.62 -13.09 -7.21
CA GLU A 68 9.65 -12.90 -8.30
C GLU A 68 8.26 -13.50 -7.99
N THR A 69 8.16 -14.37 -6.99
CA THR A 69 6.92 -15.00 -6.52
C THR A 69 6.34 -14.39 -5.25
N ALA A 70 6.92 -13.28 -4.77
CA ALA A 70 6.50 -12.62 -3.54
C ALA A 70 5.01 -12.26 -3.53
N ASP A 71 4.36 -12.51 -2.39
CA ASP A 71 3.03 -12.00 -2.10
C ASP A 71 3.12 -10.50 -1.80
N ILE A 72 3.09 -9.67 -2.84
CA ILE A 72 3.20 -8.20 -2.73
C ILE A 72 2.17 -7.62 -1.75
N ALA A 73 0.95 -8.17 -1.72
CA ALA A 73 -0.08 -7.71 -0.79
C ALA A 73 0.25 -8.08 0.66
N GLY A 74 0.81 -9.28 0.87
CA GLY A 74 1.33 -9.73 2.15
C GLY A 74 2.52 -8.89 2.62
N VAL A 75 3.49 -8.62 1.75
CA VAL A 75 4.66 -7.78 2.03
C VAL A 75 4.22 -6.35 2.39
N PHE A 76 3.31 -5.77 1.63
CA PHE A 76 2.71 -4.46 1.96
C PHE A 76 2.04 -4.46 3.34
N GLY A 77 1.31 -5.52 3.68
CA GLY A 77 0.74 -5.70 5.01
C GLY A 77 1.79 -5.72 6.13
N GLN A 78 2.94 -6.36 5.89
CA GLN A 78 4.07 -6.37 6.82
C GLN A 78 4.69 -4.97 6.98
N MET A 79 4.93 -4.25 5.86
CA MET A 79 5.48 -2.89 5.87
C MET A 79 4.65 -1.94 6.73
N ARG A 80 3.32 -1.98 6.60
CA ARG A 80 2.40 -1.16 7.41
C ARG A 80 2.44 -1.49 8.90
N GLY A 81 2.87 -2.70 9.25
CA GLY A 81 2.96 -3.18 10.63
C GLY A 81 4.28 -2.87 11.33
N ILE A 82 5.26 -2.28 10.64
CA ILE A 82 6.57 -1.95 11.23
C ILE A 82 6.38 -0.90 12.31
N ASP A 83 6.76 -1.23 13.55
CA ASP A 83 6.89 -0.25 14.62
C ASP A 83 8.19 0.52 14.46
N VAL A 84 8.10 1.67 13.78
CA VAL A 84 9.27 2.50 13.52
C VAL A 84 9.77 3.20 14.81
N PRO A 85 11.10 3.30 14.98
CA PRO A 85 11.72 4.02 16.10
C PRO A 85 11.20 5.45 16.28
N ALA A 86 11.30 5.97 17.51
CA ALA A 86 10.84 7.33 17.84
C ALA A 86 11.46 8.40 16.94
N GLU A 87 12.75 8.25 16.59
CA GLU A 87 13.48 9.18 15.74
C GLU A 87 12.87 9.28 14.32
N ILE A 88 12.56 8.14 13.69
CA ILE A 88 11.84 8.11 12.39
C ILE A 88 10.46 8.75 12.53
N ARG A 89 9.71 8.41 13.59
CA ARG A 89 8.38 9.02 13.83
C ARG A 89 8.46 10.53 14.01
N ASP A 90 9.50 11.02 14.66
CA ASP A 90 9.68 12.45 14.91
C ASP A 90 10.06 13.20 13.62
N VAL A 91 10.79 12.57 12.70
CA VAL A 91 10.98 13.08 11.32
C VAL A 91 9.63 13.24 10.62
N PHE A 92 8.79 12.20 10.59
CA PHE A 92 7.47 12.30 9.96
C PHE A 92 6.57 13.37 10.62
N LYS A 93 6.59 13.49 11.95
CA LYS A 93 5.85 14.55 12.66
C LYS A 93 6.34 15.95 12.28
N LYS A 94 7.66 16.15 12.17
CA LYS A 94 8.28 17.43 11.76
C LYS A 94 7.73 17.92 10.43
N HIS A 95 7.43 16.99 9.51
CA HIS A 95 6.91 17.25 8.17
C HIS A 95 5.38 17.17 8.05
N GLY A 96 4.66 17.22 9.17
CA GLY A 96 3.20 17.29 9.19
C GLY A 96 2.47 15.97 8.91
N MET A 97 3.20 14.84 8.82
CA MET A 97 2.61 13.52 8.55
C MET A 97 2.06 12.83 9.81
N GLY A 98 2.35 13.38 10.99
CA GLY A 98 1.89 12.86 12.28
C GLY A 98 2.68 11.62 12.75
N SER A 99 2.23 11.02 13.85
CA SER A 99 2.93 9.89 14.49
C SER A 99 2.83 8.58 13.70
N ASP A 100 1.84 8.48 12.83
CA ASP A 100 1.57 7.38 11.89
C ASP A 100 2.09 7.71 10.47
N GLY A 101 2.93 8.73 10.33
CA GLY A 101 3.38 9.23 9.04
C GLY A 101 4.12 8.21 8.17
N PHE A 102 4.84 7.27 8.78
CA PHE A 102 5.46 6.15 8.06
C PHE A 102 4.40 5.27 7.37
N GLU A 103 3.37 4.83 8.09
CA GLU A 103 2.27 4.05 7.51
C GLU A 103 1.56 4.84 6.39
N LYS A 104 1.36 6.15 6.59
CA LYS A 104 0.75 7.03 5.58
C LYS A 104 1.60 7.12 4.32
N MET A 105 2.93 7.26 4.43
CA MET A 105 3.84 7.25 3.27
C MET A 105 3.72 5.94 2.48
N ILE A 106 3.69 4.80 3.16
CA ILE A 106 3.47 3.49 2.53
C ILE A 106 2.12 3.43 1.80
N VAL A 107 1.04 3.92 2.41
CA VAL A 107 -0.27 3.95 1.75
C VAL A 107 -0.32 4.96 0.59
N ILE A 108 0.36 6.10 0.68
CA ILE A 108 0.46 7.08 -0.43
C ILE A 108 1.18 6.47 -1.62
N THR A 109 2.38 5.90 -1.41
CA THR A 109 3.22 5.31 -2.47
C THR A 109 2.54 4.11 -3.13
N ALA A 110 1.96 3.19 -2.36
CA ALA A 110 1.23 2.04 -2.93
C ALA A 110 -0.05 2.48 -3.66
N SER A 111 -0.77 3.48 -3.13
CA SER A 111 -1.94 4.06 -3.82
C SER A 111 -1.56 4.77 -5.12
N TYR A 112 -0.41 5.44 -5.15
CA TYR A 112 0.14 6.02 -6.36
C TYR A 112 0.48 4.94 -7.39
N GLN A 113 1.24 3.92 -6.98
CA GLN A 113 1.66 2.83 -7.86
C GLN A 113 0.47 2.10 -8.49
N THR A 114 -0.59 1.82 -7.72
CA THR A 114 -1.77 1.15 -8.27
C THR A 114 -2.52 2.00 -9.31
N LEU A 115 -2.56 3.32 -9.12
CA LEU A 115 -3.16 4.27 -10.06
C LEU A 115 -2.33 4.40 -11.34
N GLU A 116 -1.00 4.46 -11.23
CA GLU A 116 -0.10 4.46 -12.39
C GLU A 116 -0.18 3.17 -13.17
N MET A 117 -0.20 2.03 -12.47
CA MET A 117 -0.33 0.72 -13.09
C MET A 117 -1.65 0.58 -13.85
N ASP A 118 -2.77 1.09 -13.30
CA ASP A 118 -4.04 1.15 -14.04
C ASP A 118 -3.92 1.96 -15.34
N ALA A 119 -3.24 3.11 -15.29
CA ALA A 119 -3.05 3.98 -16.45
C ALA A 119 -2.14 3.33 -17.51
N GLN A 120 -1.03 2.71 -17.08
CA GLN A 120 -0.08 2.03 -17.95
C GLN A 120 -0.68 0.77 -18.57
N MET A 121 -1.47 0.00 -17.81
CA MET A 121 -2.12 -1.21 -18.32
C MET A 121 -3.05 -0.92 -19.49
N VAL A 122 -3.79 0.19 -19.47
CA VAL A 122 -4.61 0.62 -20.62
C VAL A 122 -3.75 0.87 -21.86
N GLN A 123 -2.57 1.45 -21.69
CA GLN A 123 -1.64 1.69 -22.80
C GLN A 123 -1.04 0.38 -23.33
N PHE A 124 -0.64 -0.52 -22.43
CA PHE A 124 -0.06 -1.81 -22.80
C PHE A 124 -1.07 -2.75 -23.47
N GLU A 125 -2.30 -2.82 -22.96
CA GLU A 125 -3.38 -3.58 -23.60
C GLU A 125 -3.62 -3.08 -25.04
N GLN A 126 -3.57 -1.76 -25.27
CA GLN A 126 -3.71 -1.19 -26.61
C GLN A 126 -2.49 -1.46 -27.49
N GLN A 127 -1.27 -1.35 -26.95
CA GLN A 127 -0.02 -1.55 -27.67
C GLN A 127 0.18 -3.01 -28.10
N PHE A 128 -0.22 -3.96 -27.25
CA PHE A 128 0.01 -5.39 -27.45
C PHE A 128 -1.25 -6.17 -27.83
N LYS A 129 -2.34 -5.50 -28.22
CA LYS A 129 -3.63 -6.11 -28.57
C LYS A 129 -3.56 -7.27 -29.58
N ASP A 130 -2.56 -7.23 -30.47
CA ASP A 130 -2.38 -8.23 -31.54
C ASP A 130 -1.24 -9.22 -31.22
N ASN A 131 -0.65 -9.15 -30.01
CA ASN A 131 0.43 -10.02 -29.55
C ASN A 131 -0.06 -10.98 -28.44
N PRO A 132 -0.48 -12.22 -28.80
CA PRO A 132 -1.00 -13.18 -27.82
C PRO A 132 0.04 -13.62 -26.78
N ASP A 133 1.34 -13.53 -27.08
CA ASP A 133 2.41 -13.93 -26.16
C ASP A 133 2.52 -12.97 -24.96
N MET A 134 2.02 -11.73 -25.11
CA MET A 134 2.01 -10.74 -24.04
C MET A 134 0.81 -10.88 -23.10
N GLN A 135 -0.26 -11.56 -23.52
CA GLN A 135 -1.51 -11.63 -22.76
C GLN A 135 -1.30 -12.19 -21.33
N PRO A 136 -0.53 -13.27 -21.10
CA PRO A 136 -0.33 -13.79 -19.74
C PRO A 136 0.37 -12.78 -18.81
N TYR A 137 1.30 -11.98 -19.34
CA TYR A 137 2.00 -10.97 -18.56
C TYR A 137 1.07 -9.80 -18.18
N LEU A 138 0.20 -9.39 -19.10
CA LEU A 138 -0.82 -8.37 -18.84
C LEU A 138 -1.84 -8.85 -17.79
N ASP A 139 -2.27 -10.10 -17.89
CA ASP A 139 -3.19 -10.71 -16.92
C ASP A 139 -2.54 -10.84 -15.53
N MET A 140 -1.27 -11.22 -15.48
CA MET A 140 -0.50 -11.30 -14.23
C MET A 140 -0.35 -9.92 -13.57
N ALA A 141 0.07 -8.91 -14.34
CA ALA A 141 0.19 -7.53 -13.87
C ALA A 141 -1.15 -7.02 -13.32
N LYS A 142 -2.24 -7.18 -14.08
CA LYS A 142 -3.58 -6.81 -13.63
C LYS A 142 -3.99 -7.51 -12.34
N THR A 143 -3.70 -8.81 -12.24
CA THR A 143 -3.98 -9.59 -11.04
C THR A 143 -3.23 -9.05 -9.83
N GLN A 144 -1.92 -8.80 -9.96
CA GLN A 144 -1.10 -8.22 -8.89
C GLN A 144 -1.63 -6.84 -8.46
N ASN A 145 -2.01 -5.98 -9.41
CA ASN A 145 -2.58 -4.68 -9.10
C ASN A 145 -3.89 -4.79 -8.30
N GLU A 146 -4.77 -5.72 -8.69
CA GLU A 146 -6.02 -5.95 -7.99
C GLU A 146 -5.81 -6.54 -6.58
N GLU A 147 -4.82 -7.40 -6.37
CA GLU A 147 -4.46 -7.86 -5.01
C GLU A 147 -3.96 -6.71 -4.14
N LEU A 148 -3.11 -5.83 -4.67
CA LEU A 148 -2.65 -4.64 -3.94
C LEU A 148 -3.81 -3.71 -3.58
N LYS A 149 -4.78 -3.50 -4.48
CA LYS A 149 -5.98 -2.70 -4.20
C LYS A 149 -6.84 -3.28 -3.08
N LYS A 150 -6.83 -4.61 -2.86
CA LYS A 150 -7.62 -5.23 -1.77
C LYS A 150 -7.07 -4.89 -0.39
N VAL A 151 -5.77 -4.62 -0.27
CA VAL A 151 -5.12 -4.24 1.00
C VAL A 151 -5.07 -2.71 1.21
N LEU A 152 -5.54 -1.94 0.22
CA LEU A 152 -5.70 -0.49 0.28
C LEU A 152 -7.16 -0.08 0.51
N HIS A 153 -7.41 0.91 1.36
CA HIS A 153 -8.75 1.44 1.52
C HIS A 153 -9.12 2.32 0.32
N LYS A 154 -10.29 2.11 -0.29
CA LYS A 154 -10.76 2.87 -1.47
C LYS A 154 -10.76 4.39 -1.26
N GLY A 155 -11.06 4.83 -0.04
CA GLY A 155 -11.03 6.24 0.33
C GLY A 155 -9.62 6.83 0.39
N ASP A 156 -8.59 6.03 0.65
CA ASP A 156 -7.19 6.48 0.63
C ASP A 156 -6.71 6.62 -0.82
N ILE A 157 -7.00 5.62 -1.67
CA ILE A 157 -6.76 5.68 -3.12
C ILE A 157 -7.44 6.93 -3.72
N ALA A 158 -8.69 7.20 -3.34
CA ALA A 158 -9.43 8.35 -3.85
C ALA A 158 -8.80 9.70 -3.48
N VAL A 159 -8.22 9.81 -2.27
CA VAL A 159 -7.52 11.02 -1.84
C VAL A 159 -6.19 11.16 -2.59
N VAL A 160 -5.41 10.09 -2.72
CA VAL A 160 -4.14 10.11 -3.47
C VAL A 160 -4.37 10.49 -4.93
N LYS A 161 -5.45 9.98 -5.54
CA LYS A 161 -5.84 10.33 -6.91
C LYS A 161 -6.03 11.83 -7.14
N THR A 162 -6.43 12.61 -6.13
CA THR A 162 -6.60 14.07 -6.31
C THR A 162 -5.29 14.83 -6.44
N ARG A 163 -4.15 14.21 -6.07
CA ARG A 163 -2.80 14.78 -6.15
C ARG A 163 -1.88 13.97 -7.08
N LEU A 164 -2.45 13.15 -7.97
CA LEU A 164 -1.70 12.20 -8.78
C LEU A 164 -0.62 12.87 -9.65
N GLU A 165 -0.92 14.00 -10.28
CA GLU A 165 0.06 14.73 -11.11
C GLU A 165 1.22 15.29 -10.28
N ASP A 166 0.95 15.76 -9.07
CA ASP A 166 2.01 16.27 -8.20
C ASP A 166 2.92 15.13 -7.72
N LEU A 167 2.32 13.99 -7.35
CA LEU A 167 3.07 12.77 -6.97
C LEU A 167 3.89 12.21 -8.15
N ARG A 168 3.34 12.25 -9.37
CA ARG A 168 4.08 11.94 -10.59
C ARG A 168 5.32 12.81 -10.76
N GLY A 169 5.20 14.10 -10.47
CA GLY A 169 6.33 15.04 -10.51
C GLY A 169 7.42 14.67 -9.51
N LEU A 170 7.06 14.16 -8.33
CA LEU A 170 8.01 13.76 -7.29
C LEU A 170 8.72 12.43 -7.58
N PHE A 171 8.03 11.46 -8.16
CA PHE A 171 8.55 10.09 -8.32
C PHE A 171 9.17 9.78 -9.70
N MET A 172 9.18 10.74 -10.63
CA MET A 172 9.77 10.57 -11.97
C MET A 172 11.09 11.35 -12.17
N GLU A 173 11.58 12.03 -11.14
CA GLU A 173 12.93 12.62 -11.13
C GLU A 173 14.01 11.56 -10.84
#